data_AF-A0A2D3VW41-F1
#
_entry.id   AF-A0A2D3VW41-F1
#
_cell.length_a   1.000
_cell.length_b   1.000
_cell.length_c   1.000
_cell.angle_alpha   90.00
_cell.angle_beta   90.00
_cell.angle_gamma   90.00
#
_symmetry.space_group_name_H-M   'P 1'
#
loop_
_entity.id
_entity.type
_entity.pdbx_description
1 polymer ?
#
loop_
_entity_poly.entity_id
_entity_poly.type
_entity_poly.pdbx_seq_one_letter_code
_entity_poly.pdbx_strand_id
1 'polypeptide(L)'
;MIAAYMKKEDIAGKVIILNPGKDIAKGAAFKESWKELYGDKVVHMDFCKIDDVDTDGKTISFTQKIPTGKKDADGFDIMKEEKKSHKYAVLNLIPNNKANGVVKMSGVEVTKDSFGKVLMNGCSFQTKTDKDIYAVGDVVGHGVPPSGQTAVWTGQQCVEEIAHRLHGKPYELLVKTTTINAGNVCYSMVGDKPEEAIMVTHDFSWTGAVINGAAKVPKGPDGKFRSAATAKANRDWYRGIMADLFN
;
A
#
# COMPACT_ATOMS: atom_id res chain seq x y z
N MET A 1 2.57 10.88 11.18
CA MET A 1 1.97 12.23 11.11
C MET A 1 1.01 12.55 12.25
N ILE A 2 -0.02 11.74 12.58
CA ILE A 2 -0.90 12.03 13.74
C ILE A 2 -0.10 12.17 15.04
N ALA A 3 0.83 11.26 15.33
CA ALA A 3 1.73 11.38 16.48
C ALA A 3 2.66 12.61 16.42
N ALA A 4 3.01 13.07 15.21
CA ALA A 4 3.78 14.31 15.03
C ALA A 4 2.95 15.52 15.47
N TYR A 5 1.70 15.58 15.03
CA TYR A 5 0.74 16.61 15.43
C TYR A 5 0.49 16.58 16.94
N MET A 6 0.20 15.41 17.51
CA MET A 6 0.02 15.26 18.96
C MET A 6 1.24 15.73 19.75
N LYS A 7 2.46 15.40 19.30
CA LYS A 7 3.70 15.85 19.94
C LYS A 7 3.87 17.37 19.85
N LYS A 8 3.55 17.97 18.71
CA LYS A 8 3.67 19.41 18.47
C LYS A 8 2.69 20.23 19.32
N GLU A 9 1.46 19.76 19.41
CA GLU A 9 0.36 20.46 20.12
C GLU A 9 0.20 19.98 21.58
N ASP A 10 1.18 19.24 22.11
CA ASP A 10 1.19 18.66 23.46
C ASP A 10 -0.09 17.88 23.85
N ILE A 11 -0.63 17.14 22.88
CA ILE A 11 -1.83 16.32 23.09
C ILE A 11 -1.43 15.02 23.81
N ALA A 12 -2.00 14.83 25.00
CA ALA A 12 -1.86 13.60 25.77
C ALA A 12 -2.51 12.40 25.05
N GLY A 13 -1.95 11.21 25.24
CA GLY A 13 -2.47 9.95 24.70
C GLY A 13 -1.55 9.28 23.68
N LYS A 14 -2.11 8.29 22.98
CA LYS A 14 -1.38 7.41 22.04
C LYS A 14 -2.16 7.23 20.74
N VAL A 15 -1.43 7.03 19.66
CA VAL A 15 -1.95 6.48 18.41
C VAL A 15 -1.81 4.96 18.47
N ILE A 16 -2.93 4.25 18.55
CA ILE A 16 -2.96 2.79 18.56
C ILE A 16 -3.36 2.31 17.16
N ILE A 17 -2.53 1.48 16.56
CA ILE A 17 -2.74 0.87 15.24
C ILE A 17 -3.06 -0.60 15.47
N LEU A 18 -4.32 -0.97 15.21
CA LEU A 18 -4.79 -2.35 15.23
C LEU A 18 -4.62 -2.94 13.82
N ASN A 19 -3.59 -3.76 13.63
CA ASN A 19 -3.28 -4.38 12.34
C ASN A 19 -3.86 -5.80 12.28
N PRO A 20 -4.72 -6.15 11.31
CA PRO A 20 -5.25 -7.51 11.19
C PRO A 20 -4.20 -8.57 10.86
N GLY A 21 -3.05 -8.16 10.30
CA GLY A 21 -1.91 -9.04 10.02
C GLY A 21 -0.68 -8.72 10.89
N LYS A 22 0.48 -9.23 10.46
CA LYS A 22 1.80 -8.89 11.03
C LYS A 22 2.59 -7.91 10.17
N ASP A 23 2.40 -8.02 8.86
CA ASP A 23 3.23 -7.31 7.90
C ASP A 23 2.63 -5.94 7.63
N ILE A 24 3.51 -4.95 7.54
CA ILE A 24 3.18 -3.59 7.11
C ILE A 24 4.21 -3.18 6.06
N ALA A 25 3.76 -2.51 4.99
CA ALA A 25 4.66 -1.97 3.99
C ALA A 25 5.68 -1.04 4.67
N LYS A 26 6.97 -1.21 4.37
CA LYS A 26 8.07 -0.48 5.03
C LYS A 26 8.14 -0.69 6.55
N GLY A 27 7.73 -1.86 7.05
CA GLY A 27 7.56 -2.09 8.49
C GLY A 27 8.77 -1.78 9.36
N ALA A 28 9.97 -2.21 8.95
CA ALA A 28 11.21 -1.90 9.66
C ALA A 28 11.45 -0.38 9.73
N ALA A 29 11.26 0.32 8.61
CA ALA A 29 11.45 1.77 8.52
C ALA A 29 10.45 2.56 9.37
N PHE A 30 9.18 2.15 9.38
CA PHE A 30 8.17 2.76 10.25
C PHE A 30 8.46 2.49 11.73
N LYS A 31 8.75 1.25 12.12
CA LYS A 31 9.04 0.89 13.52
C LYS A 31 10.30 1.61 14.04
N GLU A 32 11.35 1.74 13.23
CA GLU A 32 12.53 2.57 13.53
C GLU A 32 12.13 4.03 13.74
N SER A 33 11.38 4.61 12.80
CA SER A 33 10.98 6.02 12.87
C SER A 33 10.06 6.32 14.05
N TRP A 34 9.09 5.44 14.35
CA TRP A 34 8.17 5.61 15.47
C TRP A 34 8.91 5.58 16.81
N LYS A 35 9.79 4.60 17.00
CA LYS A 35 10.59 4.46 18.22
C LYS A 35 11.45 5.71 18.45
N GLU A 36 12.14 6.18 17.43
CA GLU A 36 13.09 7.31 17.55
C GLU A 36 12.39 8.67 17.67
N LEU A 37 11.31 8.90 16.93
CA LEU A 37 10.65 10.21 16.90
C LEU A 37 9.57 10.37 17.98
N TYR A 38 8.90 9.28 18.35
CA TYR A 38 7.66 9.31 19.13
C TYR A 38 7.63 8.37 20.34
N GLY A 39 8.68 7.56 20.56
CA GLY A 39 8.76 6.67 21.71
C GLY A 39 7.54 5.74 21.80
N ASP A 40 6.80 5.82 22.91
CA ASP A 40 5.62 5.00 23.19
C ASP A 40 4.30 5.63 22.74
N LYS A 41 4.32 6.80 22.09
CA LYS A 41 3.10 7.47 21.57
C LYS A 41 2.49 6.73 20.39
N VAL A 42 3.23 5.90 19.67
CA VAL A 42 2.70 5.04 18.60
C VAL A 42 2.80 3.59 19.03
N VAL A 43 1.66 2.92 19.12
CA VAL A 43 1.58 1.50 19.49
C VAL A 43 1.02 0.74 18.29
N HIS A 44 1.80 -0.21 17.78
CA HIS A 44 1.39 -1.10 16.70
C HIS A 44 1.09 -2.48 17.29
N MET A 45 -0.13 -2.96 17.08
CA MET A 45 -0.60 -4.27 17.55
C MET A 45 -0.87 -5.16 16.35
N ASP A 46 -0.18 -6.28 16.27
CA ASP A 46 -0.34 -7.27 15.21
C ASP A 46 -1.51 -8.22 15.48
N PHE A 47 -2.01 -8.83 14.40
CA PHE A 47 -3.09 -9.82 14.39
C PHE A 47 -4.38 -9.42 15.11
N CYS A 48 -4.73 -8.13 15.05
CA CYS A 48 -5.94 -7.56 15.63
C CYS A 48 -7.06 -7.52 14.58
N LYS A 49 -7.99 -8.46 14.66
CA LYS A 49 -9.21 -8.46 13.84
C LYS A 49 -10.28 -7.65 14.56
N ILE A 50 -10.76 -6.58 13.93
CA ILE A 50 -11.88 -5.79 14.46
C ILE A 50 -13.16 -6.65 14.45
N ASP A 51 -13.83 -6.70 15.59
CA ASP A 51 -15.10 -7.42 15.77
C ASP A 51 -16.28 -6.45 15.67
N ASP A 52 -16.20 -5.31 16.35
CA ASP A 52 -17.28 -4.31 16.38
C ASP A 52 -16.77 -2.90 16.74
N VAL A 53 -17.54 -1.89 16.35
CA VAL A 53 -17.31 -0.48 16.69
C VAL A 53 -18.59 0.12 17.25
N ASP A 54 -18.59 0.38 18.55
CA ASP A 54 -19.61 1.17 19.23
C ASP A 54 -19.25 2.66 19.10
N THR A 55 -20.02 3.37 18.28
CA THR A 55 -19.81 4.80 18.02
C THR A 55 -20.38 5.71 19.11
N ASP A 56 -21.44 5.26 19.80
CA ASP A 56 -22.06 6.01 20.89
C ASP A 56 -21.21 5.89 22.16
N GLY A 57 -20.82 4.66 22.51
CA GLY A 57 -19.94 4.35 23.64
C GLY A 57 -18.45 4.57 23.35
N LYS A 58 -18.09 5.00 22.14
CA LYS A 58 -16.72 5.25 21.66
C LYS A 58 -15.75 4.13 21.99
N THR A 59 -16.16 2.90 21.70
CA THR A 59 -15.41 1.69 22.02
C THR A 59 -15.21 0.85 20.76
N ILE A 60 -13.98 0.41 20.53
CA ILE A 60 -13.65 -0.58 19.50
C ILE A 60 -13.34 -1.91 20.16
N SER A 61 -14.00 -2.97 19.68
CA SER A 61 -13.79 -4.36 20.14
C SER A 61 -13.07 -5.15 19.06
N PHE A 62 -12.09 -5.95 19.45
CA PHE A 62 -11.27 -6.72 18.52
C PHE A 62 -10.77 -8.01 19.15
N THR A 63 -10.57 -9.01 18.32
CA THR A 63 -9.94 -10.27 18.68
C THR A 63 -8.48 -10.24 18.22
N GLN A 64 -7.56 -10.38 19.17
CA GLN A 64 -6.13 -10.42 18.90
C GLN A 64 -5.61 -11.85 19.01
N LYS A 65 -4.84 -12.30 18.00
CA LYS A 65 -4.03 -13.51 18.14
C LYS A 65 -2.70 -13.18 18.79
N ILE A 66 -2.39 -13.82 19.92
CA ILE A 66 -1.12 -13.64 20.62
C ILE A 66 -0.40 -14.98 20.83
N PRO A 67 0.95 -14.99 20.82
CA PRO A 67 1.71 -16.20 21.12
C PRO A 67 1.43 -16.70 22.53
N THR A 68 1.30 -18.02 22.68
CA THR A 68 1.16 -18.68 24.00
C THR A 68 2.50 -18.86 24.71
N GLY A 69 3.62 -18.59 24.03
CA GLY A 69 4.97 -18.93 24.48
C GLY A 69 5.39 -20.38 24.20
N LYS A 70 4.51 -21.18 23.58
CA LYS A 70 4.79 -22.55 23.14
C LYS A 70 5.00 -22.60 21.62
N LYS A 71 5.79 -23.56 21.16
CA LYS A 71 5.97 -23.87 19.74
C LYS A 71 5.34 -25.22 19.39
N ASP A 72 4.84 -25.34 18.17
CA ASP A 72 4.40 -26.64 17.63
C ASP A 72 5.59 -27.50 17.18
N ALA A 73 5.31 -28.68 16.62
CA ALA A 73 6.33 -29.64 16.20
C ALA A 73 7.25 -29.09 15.08
N ASP A 74 6.75 -28.14 14.30
CA ASP A 74 7.48 -27.51 13.19
C ASP A 74 8.19 -26.21 13.64
N GLY A 75 8.10 -25.85 14.92
CA GLY A 75 8.77 -24.70 15.53
C GLY A 75 8.00 -23.37 15.40
N PHE A 76 6.76 -23.38 14.91
CA PHE A 76 5.91 -22.19 14.83
C PHE A 76 5.24 -21.89 16.16
N ASP A 77 5.03 -20.60 16.44
CA ASP A 77 4.40 -20.20 17.69
C ASP A 77 2.92 -20.60 17.72
N ILE A 78 2.53 -21.32 18.78
CA ILE A 78 1.13 -21.65 19.02
C ILE A 78 0.43 -20.37 19.48
N MET A 79 -0.57 -19.94 18.72
CA MET A 79 -1.32 -18.71 18.97
C MET A 79 -2.62 -19.00 19.73
N LYS A 80 -3.03 -18.06 20.61
CA LYS A 80 -4.37 -18.03 21.21
C LYS A 80 -5.10 -16.75 20.84
N GLU A 81 -6.42 -16.80 20.86
CA GLU A 81 -7.28 -15.64 20.61
C GLU A 81 -7.71 -14.99 21.93
N GLU A 82 -7.62 -13.67 22.00
CA GLU A 82 -8.08 -12.86 23.13
C GLU A 82 -9.00 -11.75 22.63
N LYS A 83 -10.21 -11.67 23.18
CA LYS A 83 -11.11 -10.54 22.96
C LYS A 83 -10.65 -9.35 23.81
N LYS A 84 -10.51 -8.20 23.17
CA LYS A 84 -10.06 -6.96 23.78
C LYS A 84 -10.96 -5.82 23.33
N SER A 85 -10.94 -4.73 24.10
CA SER A 85 -11.59 -3.49 23.70
C SER A 85 -10.76 -2.28 24.11
N HIS A 86 -10.90 -1.20 23.34
CA HIS A 86 -10.30 0.09 23.63
C HIS A 86 -11.34 1.19 23.49
N LYS A 87 -11.35 2.13 24.45
CA LYS A 87 -12.03 3.40 24.27
C LYS A 87 -11.19 4.33 23.40
N TYR A 88 -11.83 5.12 22.56
CA TYR A 88 -11.15 6.07 21.68
C TYR A 88 -11.74 7.48 21.82
N ALA A 89 -10.88 8.49 21.65
CA ALA A 89 -11.33 9.86 21.44
C ALA A 89 -11.63 10.14 19.97
N VAL A 90 -10.80 9.57 19.08
CA VAL A 90 -10.92 9.63 17.61
C VAL A 90 -10.66 8.23 17.07
N LEU A 91 -11.50 7.76 16.16
CA LEU A 91 -11.32 6.49 15.47
C LEU A 91 -11.15 6.76 13.96
N ASN A 92 -10.04 6.29 13.40
CA ASN A 92 -9.84 6.20 11.95
C ASN A 92 -10.02 4.73 11.54
N LEU A 93 -11.20 4.38 11.04
CA LEU A 93 -11.52 3.04 10.57
C LEU A 93 -11.26 2.94 9.07
N ILE A 94 -10.33 2.06 8.66
CA ILE A 94 -10.04 1.79 7.25
C ILE A 94 -10.66 0.42 6.90
N PRO A 95 -11.80 0.39 6.17
CA PRO A 95 -12.44 -0.88 5.81
C PRO A 95 -11.65 -1.63 4.74
N ASN A 96 -11.97 -2.90 4.56
CA ASN A 96 -11.48 -3.66 3.41
C ASN A 96 -12.00 -3.03 2.12
N ASN A 97 -11.07 -2.60 1.26
CA ASN A 97 -11.38 -2.02 -0.03
C ASN A 97 -11.78 -3.10 -1.04
N LYS A 98 -12.56 -2.69 -2.05
CA LYS A 98 -12.93 -3.51 -3.20
C LYS A 98 -13.00 -2.67 -4.46
N ALA A 99 -12.92 -3.33 -5.62
CA ALA A 99 -13.16 -2.71 -6.90
C ALA A 99 -14.55 -2.05 -6.96
N ASN A 100 -14.63 -0.94 -7.70
CA ASN A 100 -15.89 -0.22 -7.88
C ASN A 100 -16.95 -1.12 -8.55
N GLY A 101 -18.23 -0.92 -8.21
CA GLY A 101 -19.35 -1.67 -8.79
C GLY A 101 -19.41 -1.64 -10.33
N VAL A 102 -18.89 -0.58 -10.95
CA VAL A 102 -18.75 -0.47 -12.43
C VAL A 102 -17.96 -1.63 -13.02
N VAL A 103 -16.93 -2.14 -12.32
CA VAL A 103 -16.16 -3.31 -12.78
C VAL A 103 -17.08 -4.52 -12.93
N LYS A 104 -17.93 -4.79 -11.94
CA LYS A 104 -18.92 -5.87 -12.02
C LYS A 104 -19.94 -5.63 -13.13
N MET A 105 -20.40 -4.39 -13.29
CA MET A 105 -21.37 -4.02 -14.34
C MET A 105 -20.82 -4.23 -15.75
N SER A 106 -19.51 -4.06 -15.93
CA SER A 106 -18.85 -4.24 -17.23
C SER A 106 -18.76 -5.70 -17.68
N GLY A 107 -18.97 -6.67 -16.78
CA GLY A 107 -18.91 -8.10 -17.10
C GLY A 107 -17.51 -8.68 -17.29
N VAL A 108 -16.45 -7.89 -17.09
CA VAL A 108 -15.06 -8.36 -17.17
C VAL A 108 -14.72 -9.36 -16.07
N GLU A 109 -13.89 -10.36 -16.37
CA GLU A 109 -13.41 -11.29 -15.36
C GLU A 109 -12.53 -10.57 -14.31
N VAL A 110 -12.75 -10.93 -13.04
CA VAL A 110 -11.97 -10.43 -11.91
C VAL A 110 -11.36 -11.58 -11.10
N THR A 111 -10.35 -11.27 -10.29
CA THR A 111 -9.83 -12.18 -9.27
C THR A 111 -10.92 -12.58 -8.28
N LYS A 112 -10.79 -13.76 -7.68
CA LYS A 112 -11.79 -14.31 -6.76
C LYS A 112 -11.67 -13.80 -5.32
N ASP A 113 -10.63 -13.02 -5.03
CA ASP A 113 -10.47 -12.40 -3.72
C ASP A 113 -11.50 -11.27 -3.50
N SER A 114 -11.61 -10.79 -2.27
CA SER A 114 -12.63 -9.80 -1.89
C SER A 114 -12.44 -8.43 -2.56
N PHE A 115 -11.23 -8.12 -3.05
CA PHE A 115 -10.99 -6.88 -3.76
C PHE A 115 -11.56 -6.98 -5.18
N GLY A 116 -11.32 -8.10 -5.87
CA GLY A 116 -11.84 -8.34 -7.21
C GLY A 116 -11.13 -7.51 -8.29
N LYS A 117 -9.83 -7.72 -8.45
CA LYS A 117 -9.02 -7.04 -9.48
C LYS A 117 -9.34 -7.57 -10.88
N VAL A 118 -9.35 -6.73 -11.90
CA VAL A 118 -9.61 -7.12 -13.29
C VAL A 118 -8.49 -8.00 -13.83
N LEU A 119 -8.83 -9.13 -14.43
CA LEU A 119 -7.85 -10.03 -15.04
C LEU A 119 -7.34 -9.43 -16.36
N MET A 120 -6.02 -9.38 -16.50
CA MET A 120 -5.33 -8.77 -17.65
C MET A 120 -5.06 -9.80 -18.75
N ASN A 121 -4.99 -9.35 -20.00
CA ASN A 121 -4.66 -10.19 -21.16
C ASN A 121 -3.14 -10.40 -21.29
N GLY A 122 -2.55 -11.24 -20.43
CA GLY A 122 -1.10 -11.45 -20.41
C GLY A 122 -0.36 -10.18 -19.97
N CYS A 123 0.78 -9.86 -20.61
CA CYS A 123 1.53 -8.64 -20.32
C CYS A 123 0.91 -7.46 -21.08
N SER A 124 -0.19 -6.93 -20.54
CA SER A 124 -1.04 -5.89 -21.15
C SER A 124 -1.91 -5.22 -20.08
N PHE A 125 -2.53 -4.08 -20.42
CA PHE A 125 -3.62 -3.47 -19.63
C PHE A 125 -5.01 -3.68 -20.24
N GLN A 126 -5.09 -4.33 -21.39
CA GLN A 126 -6.32 -4.86 -21.96
C GLN A 126 -6.88 -5.96 -21.04
N THR A 127 -8.20 -5.99 -20.88
CA THR A 127 -8.83 -7.04 -20.08
C THR A 127 -8.74 -8.39 -20.78
N LYS A 128 -8.68 -9.47 -20.00
CA LYS A 128 -8.68 -10.84 -20.52
C LYS A 128 -9.99 -11.18 -21.25
N THR A 129 -11.10 -10.60 -20.83
CA THR A 129 -12.45 -10.95 -21.31
C THR A 129 -12.85 -10.19 -22.56
N ASP A 130 -12.50 -8.90 -22.65
CA ASP A 130 -12.89 -8.03 -23.75
C ASP A 130 -11.68 -7.21 -24.25
N LYS A 131 -11.39 -7.35 -25.56
CA LYS A 131 -10.29 -6.67 -26.24
C LYS A 131 -10.48 -5.15 -26.36
N ASP A 132 -11.70 -4.66 -26.19
CA ASP A 132 -12.07 -3.25 -26.30
C ASP A 132 -12.12 -2.56 -24.93
N ILE A 133 -11.95 -3.32 -23.85
CA ILE A 133 -11.92 -2.80 -22.48
C ILE A 133 -10.49 -2.89 -21.94
N TYR A 134 -10.08 -1.84 -21.26
CA TYR A 134 -8.80 -1.72 -20.59
C TYR A 134 -9.02 -1.35 -19.13
N ALA A 135 -8.12 -1.77 -18.24
CA ALA A 135 -8.16 -1.41 -16.82
C ALA A 135 -6.82 -0.84 -16.36
N VAL A 136 -6.88 0.22 -15.58
CA VAL A 136 -5.72 0.96 -15.05
C VAL A 136 -5.94 1.30 -13.57
N GLY A 137 -4.87 1.66 -12.86
CA GLY A 137 -4.93 1.99 -11.44
C GLY A 137 -5.14 0.79 -10.53
N ASP A 138 -5.83 1.01 -9.42
CA ASP A 138 -5.90 0.05 -8.30
C ASP A 138 -6.56 -1.30 -8.67
N VAL A 139 -7.40 -1.30 -9.70
CA VAL A 139 -8.14 -2.48 -10.15
C VAL A 139 -7.33 -3.43 -11.01
N VAL A 140 -6.09 -3.08 -11.38
CA VAL A 140 -5.23 -3.90 -12.24
C VAL A 140 -4.87 -5.23 -11.56
N GLY A 141 -5.10 -6.34 -12.28
CA GLY A 141 -4.81 -7.72 -11.83
C GLY A 141 -3.34 -8.14 -11.82
N HIS A 142 -2.42 -7.24 -12.17
CA HIS A 142 -0.99 -7.46 -12.00
C HIS A 142 -0.55 -7.37 -10.53
N GLY A 143 0.66 -7.87 -10.26
CA GLY A 143 1.31 -7.84 -8.94
C GLY A 143 1.97 -6.49 -8.59
N VAL A 144 1.51 -5.39 -9.21
CA VAL A 144 1.98 -4.03 -8.91
C VAL A 144 1.16 -3.42 -7.75
N PRO A 145 1.77 -2.57 -6.90
CA PRO A 145 1.06 -2.03 -5.73
C PRO A 145 0.02 -0.96 -6.15
N PRO A 146 -1.18 -0.95 -5.55
CA PRO A 146 -2.16 0.12 -5.78
C PRO A 146 -1.64 1.43 -5.18
N SER A 147 -1.43 2.44 -6.03
CA SER A 147 -0.90 3.75 -5.64
C SER A 147 -1.05 4.77 -6.77
N GLY A 148 -0.94 6.07 -6.46
CA GLY A 148 -0.97 7.13 -7.46
C GLY A 148 0.09 6.97 -8.56
N GLN A 149 1.34 6.65 -8.19
CA GLN A 149 2.41 6.44 -9.16
C GLN A 149 2.15 5.23 -10.06
N THR A 150 1.63 4.13 -9.51
CA THR A 150 1.22 2.98 -10.32
C THR A 150 0.09 3.35 -11.24
N ALA A 151 -0.92 4.09 -10.78
CA ALA A 151 -2.05 4.49 -11.61
C ALA A 151 -1.59 5.32 -12.83
N VAL A 152 -0.70 6.29 -12.63
CA VAL A 152 -0.07 7.06 -13.72
C VAL A 152 0.65 6.15 -14.68
N TRP A 153 1.54 5.28 -14.18
CA TRP A 153 2.31 4.37 -15.01
C TRP A 153 1.40 3.46 -15.84
N THR A 154 0.40 2.82 -15.22
CA THR A 154 -0.56 1.97 -15.94
C THR A 154 -1.37 2.75 -16.98
N GLY A 155 -1.73 4.01 -16.70
CA GLY A 155 -2.39 4.89 -17.65
C GLY A 155 -1.54 5.19 -18.89
N GLN A 156 -0.27 5.54 -18.68
CA GLN A 156 0.69 5.81 -19.75
C GLN A 156 0.92 4.58 -20.64
N GLN A 157 1.13 3.41 -20.03
CA GLN A 157 1.31 2.17 -20.79
C GLN A 157 0.03 1.75 -21.53
N CYS A 158 -1.15 1.95 -20.91
CA CYS A 158 -2.43 1.67 -21.53
C CYS A 158 -2.69 2.56 -22.76
N VAL A 159 -2.36 3.86 -22.71
CA VAL A 159 -2.57 4.74 -23.86
C VAL A 159 -1.63 4.41 -25.01
N GLU A 160 -0.38 4.01 -24.73
CA GLU A 160 0.54 3.53 -25.76
C GLU A 160 -0.01 2.27 -26.46
N GLU A 161 -0.55 1.32 -25.69
CA GLU A 161 -1.16 0.11 -26.23
C GLU A 161 -2.39 0.43 -27.11
N ILE A 162 -3.29 1.29 -26.64
CA ILE A 162 -4.46 1.73 -27.41
C ILE A 162 -4.03 2.44 -28.70
N ALA A 163 -3.06 3.36 -28.64
CA ALA A 163 -2.60 4.11 -29.79
C ALA A 163 -2.00 3.21 -30.88
N HIS A 164 -1.21 2.21 -30.52
CA HIS A 164 -0.68 1.24 -31.48
C HIS A 164 -1.79 0.40 -32.10
N ARG A 165 -2.74 -0.06 -31.28
CA ARG A 165 -3.90 -0.84 -31.74
C ARG A 165 -4.75 -0.05 -32.75
N LEU A 166 -5.04 1.22 -32.48
CA LEU A 166 -5.80 2.09 -33.39
C LEU A 166 -5.08 2.31 -34.73
N HIS A 167 -3.75 2.22 -34.75
CA HIS A 167 -2.95 2.29 -35.97
C HIS A 167 -2.66 0.92 -36.61
N GLY A 168 -3.26 -0.16 -36.10
CA GLY A 168 -3.01 -1.53 -36.61
C GLY A 168 -1.56 -1.98 -36.43
N LYS A 169 -0.82 -1.40 -35.48
CA LYS A 169 0.58 -1.75 -35.19
C LYS A 169 0.65 -2.73 -34.02
N PRO A 170 1.61 -3.68 -34.02
CA PRO A 170 1.91 -4.48 -32.84
C PRO A 170 2.47 -3.58 -31.73
N TYR A 171 2.20 -3.94 -30.48
CA TYR A 171 2.78 -3.30 -29.30
C TYR A 171 3.04 -4.36 -28.23
N GLU A 172 4.20 -4.26 -27.60
CA GLU A 172 4.55 -5.01 -26.41
C GLU A 172 5.04 -4.02 -25.36
N LEU A 173 4.53 -4.14 -24.14
CA LEU A 173 5.00 -3.30 -23.05
C LEU A 173 6.48 -3.61 -22.79
N LEU A 174 7.29 -2.56 -22.62
CA LEU A 174 8.73 -2.68 -22.34
C LEU A 174 9.02 -3.63 -21.17
N VAL A 175 8.15 -3.63 -20.16
CA VAL A 175 8.24 -4.48 -18.96
C VAL A 175 8.24 -5.99 -19.27
N LYS A 176 7.76 -6.39 -20.46
CA LYS A 176 7.74 -7.78 -20.94
C LYS A 176 9.16 -8.35 -21.13
N THR A 177 10.09 -7.51 -21.58
CA THR A 177 11.47 -7.91 -21.91
C THR A 177 12.51 -7.29 -20.99
N THR A 178 12.15 -6.22 -20.27
CA THR A 178 13.10 -5.43 -19.51
C THR A 178 12.53 -5.03 -18.16
N THR A 179 13.29 -5.26 -17.10
CA THR A 179 12.91 -4.78 -15.76
C THR A 179 12.91 -3.25 -15.73
N ILE A 180 11.78 -2.65 -15.33
CA ILE A 180 11.67 -1.23 -15.08
C ILE A 180 12.07 -0.98 -13.63
N ASN A 181 13.28 -0.45 -13.43
CA ASN A 181 13.77 -0.09 -12.11
C ASN A 181 12.97 1.09 -11.55
N ALA A 182 12.55 0.99 -10.29
CA ALA A 182 11.75 2.00 -9.60
C ALA A 182 10.50 2.46 -10.39
N GLY A 183 9.83 1.54 -11.10
CA GLY A 183 8.57 1.80 -11.81
C GLY A 183 7.44 2.32 -10.91
N ASN A 184 7.57 2.11 -9.60
CA ASN A 184 6.76 2.76 -8.58
C ASN A 184 7.61 3.30 -7.42
N VAL A 185 7.15 4.39 -6.81
CA VAL A 185 7.65 4.88 -5.53
C VAL A 185 6.48 5.32 -4.63
N CYS A 186 6.55 4.96 -3.35
CA CYS A 186 5.61 5.39 -2.33
C CYS A 186 6.37 6.01 -1.14
N TYR A 187 6.35 7.33 -1.07
CA TYR A 187 6.90 8.09 0.05
C TYR A 187 5.95 8.09 1.26
N SER A 188 6.51 8.26 2.46
CA SER A 188 5.71 8.50 3.67
C SER A 188 6.45 9.45 4.60
N MET A 189 5.83 10.60 4.85
CA MET A 189 6.29 11.53 5.88
C MET A 189 6.19 10.86 7.25
N VAL A 190 7.30 10.88 7.97
CA VAL A 190 7.41 10.32 9.33
C VAL A 190 7.81 11.37 10.35
N GLY A 191 8.39 12.51 9.94
CA GLY A 191 8.73 13.66 10.78
C GLY A 191 8.23 14.98 10.19
N ASP A 192 8.04 15.98 11.05
CA ASP A 192 7.58 17.35 10.68
C ASP A 192 8.65 18.41 10.96
N LYS A 193 9.28 18.38 12.15
CA LYS A 193 10.39 19.27 12.51
C LYS A 193 11.53 18.49 13.19
N PRO A 194 12.57 18.07 12.44
CA PRO A 194 12.74 18.26 11.00
C PRO A 194 11.74 17.42 10.17
N GLU A 195 11.47 17.87 8.94
CA GLU A 195 10.73 17.07 7.97
C GLU A 195 11.59 15.89 7.54
N GLU A 196 11.08 14.68 7.74
CA GLU A 196 11.75 13.45 7.34
C GLU A 196 10.74 12.48 6.74
N ALA A 197 11.15 11.75 5.72
CA ALA A 197 10.32 10.72 5.08
C ALA A 197 11.09 9.44 4.86
N ILE A 198 10.35 8.34 4.80
CA ILE A 198 10.80 7.04 4.33
C ILE A 198 10.20 6.78 2.94
N MET A 199 10.78 5.84 2.18
CA MET A 199 10.24 5.45 0.89
C MET A 199 10.31 3.95 0.64
N VAL A 200 9.51 3.48 -0.30
CA VAL A 200 9.64 2.17 -0.93
C VAL A 200 9.59 2.40 -2.43
N THR A 201 10.50 1.78 -3.16
CA THR A 201 10.42 1.68 -4.62
C THR A 201 10.02 0.27 -5.02
N HIS A 202 9.43 0.11 -6.19
CA HIS A 202 9.18 -1.21 -6.76
C HIS A 202 9.77 -1.30 -8.15
N ASP A 203 10.54 -2.34 -8.40
CA ASP A 203 10.97 -2.69 -9.75
C ASP A 203 9.89 -3.55 -10.40
N PHE A 204 9.51 -3.19 -11.62
CA PHE A 204 8.48 -3.92 -12.36
C PHE A 204 9.12 -4.88 -13.36
N SER A 205 8.69 -6.14 -13.34
CA SER A 205 9.16 -7.16 -14.29
C SER A 205 8.04 -8.12 -14.65
N TRP A 206 8.07 -8.63 -15.87
CA TRP A 206 7.15 -9.67 -16.32
C TRP A 206 7.60 -11.05 -15.81
N THR A 207 6.68 -11.81 -15.21
CA THR A 207 6.97 -13.15 -14.66
C THR A 207 6.64 -14.29 -15.63
N GLY A 208 6.10 -13.98 -16.82
CA GLY A 208 5.44 -14.95 -17.68
C GLY A 208 3.92 -15.02 -17.48
N ALA A 209 3.39 -14.50 -16.36
CA ALA A 209 1.95 -14.52 -16.06
C ALA A 209 1.39 -13.17 -15.58
N VAL A 210 2.16 -12.41 -14.80
CA VAL A 210 1.78 -11.09 -14.30
C VAL A 210 2.98 -10.14 -14.31
N ILE A 211 2.73 -8.83 -14.36
CA ILE A 211 3.73 -7.82 -14.05
C ILE A 211 3.88 -7.78 -12.53
N ASN A 212 5.04 -8.15 -12.01
CA ASN A 212 5.31 -8.17 -10.57
C ASN A 212 6.02 -6.89 -10.13
N GLY A 213 5.66 -6.36 -8.96
CA GLY A 213 6.34 -5.24 -8.31
C GLY A 213 7.23 -5.68 -7.15
N ALA A 214 8.54 -5.79 -7.38
CA ALA A 214 9.50 -6.16 -6.34
C ALA A 214 9.87 -4.96 -5.46
N ALA A 215 9.45 -4.98 -4.19
CA ALA A 215 9.64 -3.88 -3.25
C ALA A 215 11.09 -3.75 -2.74
N LYS A 216 11.58 -2.51 -2.64
CA LYS A 216 12.87 -2.15 -2.03
C LYS A 216 12.67 -0.97 -1.08
N VAL A 217 13.15 -1.12 0.15
CA VAL A 217 13.09 -0.07 1.20
C VAL A 217 14.53 0.37 1.49
N PRO A 218 15.04 1.41 0.83
CA PRO A 218 16.45 1.77 0.93
C PRO A 218 16.78 2.45 2.25
N LYS A 219 18.03 2.32 2.66
CA LYS A 219 18.66 3.09 3.74
C LYS A 219 19.62 4.12 3.16
N GLY A 220 19.76 5.24 3.85
CA GLY A 220 20.78 6.24 3.55
C GLY A 220 22.19 5.78 3.98
N PRO A 221 23.23 6.57 3.64
CA PRO A 221 24.62 6.29 4.05
C PRO A 221 24.82 6.26 5.57
N ASP A 222 23.95 6.91 6.33
CA ASP A 222 23.90 6.92 7.79
C ASP A 222 23.22 5.67 8.39
N GLY A 223 22.78 4.73 7.53
CA GLY A 223 22.11 3.51 7.92
C GLY A 223 20.64 3.69 8.35
N LYS A 224 20.08 4.90 8.20
CA LYS A 224 18.69 5.22 8.53
C LYS A 224 17.77 5.02 7.34
N PHE A 225 16.52 4.66 7.60
CA PHE A 225 15.51 4.57 6.53
C PHE A 225 14.92 5.93 6.14
N ARG A 226 15.00 6.92 7.03
CA ARG A 226 14.38 8.24 6.85
C ARG A 226 15.42 9.31 6.61
N SER A 227 15.05 10.35 5.86
CA SER A 227 15.89 11.54 5.71
C SER A 227 15.09 12.77 5.30
N ALA A 228 15.67 13.96 5.48
CA ALA A 228 15.15 15.22 4.94
C ALA A 228 15.20 15.28 3.41
N ALA A 229 16.19 14.65 2.78
CA ALA A 229 16.28 14.54 1.33
C ALA A 229 15.09 13.75 0.76
N THR A 230 14.72 12.63 1.41
CA THR A 230 13.53 11.84 1.05
C THR A 230 12.24 12.64 1.26
N ALA A 231 12.16 13.48 2.30
CA ALA A 231 11.01 14.36 2.52
C ALA A 231 10.88 15.42 1.41
N LYS A 232 12.00 16.03 1.00
CA LYS A 232 12.02 16.93 -0.15
C LYS A 232 11.58 16.20 -1.42
N ALA A 233 12.11 15.00 -1.68
CA ALA A 233 11.75 14.18 -2.83
C ALA A 233 10.25 13.84 -2.86
N ASN A 234 9.63 13.57 -1.70
CA ASN A 234 8.17 13.38 -1.62
C ASN A 234 7.38 14.62 -2.09
N ARG A 235 7.79 15.82 -1.66
CA ARG A 235 7.15 17.07 -2.08
C ARG A 235 7.34 17.34 -3.57
N ASP A 236 8.54 17.10 -4.08
CA ASP A 236 8.87 17.25 -5.50
C ASP A 236 8.09 16.25 -6.36
N TRP A 237 8.03 14.98 -5.93
CA TRP A 237 7.22 13.94 -6.57
C TRP A 237 5.75 14.34 -6.65
N TYR A 238 5.15 14.79 -5.53
CA TYR A 238 3.75 15.20 -5.53
C TYR A 238 3.49 16.38 -6.49
N ARG A 239 4.36 17.38 -6.51
CA ARG A 239 4.22 18.50 -7.46
C ARG A 239 4.35 18.04 -8.90
N GLY A 240 5.34 17.19 -9.19
CA GLY A 240 5.60 16.67 -10.53
C GLY A 240 4.44 15.82 -11.04
N ILE A 241 3.97 14.85 -10.25
CA ILE A 241 2.90 13.94 -10.67
C ILE A 241 1.56 14.67 -10.85
N MET A 242 1.28 15.69 -10.03
CA MET A 242 0.08 16.50 -10.19
C MET A 242 0.14 17.37 -11.45
N ALA A 243 1.32 17.91 -11.78
CA ALA A 243 1.51 18.66 -13.02
C ALA A 243 1.40 17.77 -14.26
N ASP A 244 1.94 16.55 -14.21
CA ASP A 244 1.83 15.58 -15.31
C ASP A 244 0.39 15.13 -15.59
N LEU A 245 -0.42 15.00 -14.54
CA LEU A 245 -1.80 14.51 -14.65
C LEU A 245 -2.83 15.58 -15.05
N PHE A 246 -2.64 16.83 -14.62
CA PHE A 246 -3.73 17.81 -14.58
C PHE A 246 -3.39 19.19 -15.17
N ASN A 247 -2.19 19.39 -15.72
CA ASN A 247 -1.82 20.62 -16.45
C ASN A 247 -1.61 20.33 -17.93
#